data_AF-A0A1V4AEV8-F1
#
_entry.id   AF-A0A1V4AEV8-F1
#
_cell.length_a   1.000
_cell.length_b   1.000
_cell.length_c   1.000
_cell.angle_alpha   90.00
_cell.angle_beta   90.00
_cell.angle_gamma   90.00
#
_symmetry.space_group_name_H-M   'P 1'
#
loop_
_entity.id
_entity.type
_entity.pdbx_description
1 polymer ?
#
loop_
_entity_poly.entity_id
_entity_poly.type
_entity_poly.pdbx_seq_one_letter_code
_entity_poly.pdbx_strand_id
1 'polypeptide(L)'
;MSGPLYVPVLPVRPHAVAAVKDLVPWTRDHMAPLWTLSAMTAEDADELQQSVNKEVGRVAAVHKYTSAWLDVPYAALDESPYANLLPFYWSHTALRPVTAPDLPASHQALATHSAREGGNGLGIRIRLPGTWNDELAERTAALLDRTDPEARMDLLLDLQAVLPGRPDAGKEALRALDALVPSPRGVRSPRCPAVSRTASTDCWTGTGATPTARTGRRGTRYARAGGRMWGRSLRRLRDAPRPQSRPGGGRRRPVAVRAAPVHDGTRLSARQVLGREAG
;
A
#
# COMPACT_ATOMS: atom_id res chain seq x y z
N MET A 1 -1.43 -18.21 -18.73
CA MET A 1 -0.58 -17.58 -17.70
C MET A 1 -1.09 -16.17 -17.49
N SER A 2 -1.43 -15.78 -16.26
CA SER A 2 -1.83 -14.41 -15.97
C SER A 2 -0.59 -13.51 -16.08
N GLY A 3 -0.59 -12.60 -17.06
CA GLY A 3 0.48 -11.62 -17.25
C GLY A 3 0.60 -10.64 -16.07
N PRO A 4 1.62 -9.76 -16.08
CA PRO A 4 1.75 -8.72 -15.06
C PRO A 4 0.49 -7.83 -15.07
N LEU A 5 -0.09 -7.62 -13.89
CA LEU A 5 -1.25 -6.77 -13.69
C LEU A 5 -0.78 -5.32 -13.61
N TYR A 6 -1.41 -4.43 -14.38
CA TYR A 6 -1.19 -3.00 -14.19
C TYR A 6 -1.74 -2.56 -12.83
N VAL A 7 -0.92 -1.84 -12.05
CA VAL A 7 -1.31 -1.27 -10.75
C VAL A 7 -1.27 0.26 -10.88
N PRO A 8 -2.41 0.96 -10.81
CA PRO A 8 -2.41 2.41 -10.86
C PRO A 8 -1.80 2.97 -9.57
N VAL A 9 -0.89 3.94 -9.73
CA VAL A 9 -0.27 4.66 -8.61
C VAL A 9 -1.02 5.96 -8.41
N LEU A 10 -1.61 6.16 -7.23
CA LEU A 10 -2.47 7.28 -6.92
C LEU A 10 -1.94 8.02 -5.69
N PRO A 11 -1.87 9.36 -5.69
CA PRO A 11 -1.52 10.09 -4.48
C PRO A 11 -2.67 10.03 -3.48
N VAL A 12 -2.35 9.97 -2.19
CA VAL A 12 -3.35 10.13 -1.13
C VAL A 12 -3.78 11.59 -1.07
N ARG A 13 -4.76 11.94 -1.91
CA ARG A 13 -5.33 13.29 -2.02
C ARG A 13 -6.86 13.21 -2.17
N PRO A 14 -7.62 14.19 -1.66
CA PRO A 14 -9.09 14.16 -1.69
C PRO A 14 -9.69 13.89 -3.07
N HIS A 15 -9.16 14.52 -4.12
CA HIS A 15 -9.69 14.37 -5.48
C HIS A 15 -9.41 12.98 -6.07
N ALA A 16 -8.27 12.36 -5.76
CA ALA A 16 -7.95 11.00 -6.21
C ALA A 16 -8.85 9.98 -5.50
N VAL A 17 -9.05 10.18 -4.19
CA VAL A 17 -9.99 9.36 -3.40
C VAL A 17 -11.42 9.48 -3.93
N ALA A 18 -11.88 10.69 -4.24
CA ALA A 18 -13.19 10.92 -4.85
C ALA A 18 -13.30 10.23 -6.21
N ALA A 19 -12.29 10.35 -7.08
CA ALA A 19 -12.28 9.69 -8.38
C ALA A 19 -12.41 8.16 -8.26
N VAL A 20 -11.72 7.52 -7.31
CA VAL A 20 -11.84 6.07 -7.07
C VAL A 20 -13.20 5.71 -6.45
N LYS A 21 -13.73 6.55 -5.56
CA LYS A 21 -15.04 6.37 -4.95
C LYS A 21 -16.16 6.38 -6.00
N ASP A 22 -16.04 7.26 -6.99
CA ASP A 22 -17.02 7.48 -8.06
C ASP A 22 -16.94 6.45 -9.20
N LEU A 23 -15.93 5.57 -9.19
CA LEU A 23 -15.87 4.44 -10.10
C LEU A 23 -17.06 3.51 -9.88
N VAL A 24 -17.50 2.87 -10.98
CA VAL A 24 -18.51 1.82 -10.91
C VAL A 24 -18.00 0.71 -9.97
N PRO A 25 -18.83 0.18 -9.04
CA PRO A 25 -18.38 -0.75 -8.01
C PRO A 25 -17.55 -1.91 -8.54
N TRP A 26 -17.99 -2.53 -9.64
CA TRP A 26 -17.24 -3.65 -10.24
C TRP A 26 -15.83 -3.23 -10.68
N THR A 27 -15.63 -2.04 -11.25
CA THR A 27 -14.30 -1.56 -11.65
C THR A 27 -13.42 -1.33 -10.44
N ARG A 28 -13.97 -0.71 -9.39
CA ARG A 28 -13.26 -0.45 -8.13
C ARG A 28 -12.84 -1.75 -7.44
N ASP A 29 -13.71 -2.75 -7.41
CA ASP A 29 -13.46 -4.02 -6.70
C ASP A 29 -12.41 -4.89 -7.39
N HIS A 30 -12.23 -4.71 -8.70
CA HIS A 30 -11.17 -5.39 -9.47
C HIS A 30 -9.85 -4.61 -9.48
N MET A 31 -9.83 -3.40 -8.91
CA MET A 31 -8.65 -2.55 -8.87
C MET A 31 -7.99 -2.64 -7.49
N ALA A 32 -6.69 -2.89 -7.47
CA ALA A 32 -5.87 -2.82 -6.26
C ALA A 32 -4.82 -1.70 -6.43
N PRO A 33 -5.23 -0.42 -6.35
CA PRO A 33 -4.33 0.71 -6.57
C PRO A 33 -3.21 0.75 -5.52
N LEU A 34 -2.09 1.35 -5.91
CA LEU A 34 -1.03 1.77 -4.99
C LEU A 34 -1.23 3.22 -4.60
N TRP A 35 -1.65 3.45 -3.36
CA TRP A 35 -1.74 4.78 -2.76
C TRP A 35 -0.38 5.22 -2.23
N THR A 36 0.08 6.40 -2.65
CA THR A 36 1.31 7.02 -2.15
C THR A 36 0.98 8.16 -1.20
N LEU A 37 1.32 8.00 0.07
CA LEU A 37 1.22 9.08 1.04
C LEU A 37 2.31 10.12 0.74
N SER A 38 1.96 11.40 0.75
CA SER A 38 2.99 12.45 0.66
C SER A 38 3.67 12.59 2.01
N ALA A 39 4.96 12.97 2.02
CA ALA A 39 5.62 13.34 3.27
C ALA A 39 4.86 14.54 3.85
N MET A 40 4.37 14.40 5.08
CA MET A 40 3.67 15.47 5.77
C MET A 40 4.61 16.09 6.79
N THR A 41 4.49 17.40 6.95
CA THR A 41 5.19 18.19 7.96
C THR A 41 4.11 18.85 8.81
N ALA A 42 4.27 18.82 10.12
CA ALA A 42 3.42 19.52 11.08
C ALA A 42 4.30 20.11 12.18
N GLU A 43 3.78 21.06 12.95
CA GLU A 43 4.55 21.71 14.02
C GLU A 43 4.69 20.80 15.24
N ASP A 44 3.70 19.93 15.48
CA ASP A 44 3.72 18.93 16.56
C ASP A 44 3.26 17.53 16.10
N ALA A 45 3.49 16.54 16.96
CA ALA A 45 3.19 15.14 16.69
C ALA A 45 1.68 14.84 16.64
N ASP A 46 0.85 15.56 17.39
CA ASP A 46 -0.59 15.32 17.44
C ASP A 46 -1.26 15.84 16.15
N GLU A 47 -0.85 17.00 15.66
CA GLU A 47 -1.29 17.58 14.39
C GLU A 47 -0.88 16.67 13.22
N LEU A 48 0.36 16.16 13.24
CA LEU A 48 0.81 15.18 12.26
C LEU A 48 -0.04 13.91 12.32
N GLN A 49 -0.31 13.39 13.52
CA GLN A 49 -1.15 12.21 13.72
C GLN A 49 -2.56 12.41 13.16
N GLN A 50 -3.19 13.55 13.47
CA GLN A 50 -4.52 13.89 12.98
C GLN A 50 -4.55 14.01 11.46
N SER A 51 -3.53 14.64 10.87
CA SER A 51 -3.39 14.80 9.42
C SER A 51 -3.26 13.45 8.72
N VAL A 52 -2.42 12.56 9.22
CA VAL A 52 -2.24 11.20 8.69
C VAL A 52 -3.53 10.39 8.83
N ASN A 53 -4.14 10.39 10.02
CA ASN A 53 -5.39 9.68 10.28
C ASN A 53 -6.52 10.17 9.37
N LYS A 54 -6.59 11.48 9.12
CA LYS A 54 -7.55 12.07 8.19
C LYS A 54 -7.34 11.62 6.75
N GLU A 55 -6.11 11.64 6.25
CA GLU A 55 -5.82 11.29 4.86
C GLU A 55 -5.88 9.77 4.61
N VAL A 56 -5.27 8.96 5.48
CA VAL A 56 -5.31 7.49 5.37
C VAL A 56 -6.70 6.95 5.66
N GLY A 57 -7.42 7.52 6.64
CA GLY A 57 -8.80 7.14 6.97
C GLY A 57 -9.75 7.30 5.79
N ARG A 58 -9.58 8.33 4.94
CA ARG A 58 -10.37 8.49 3.71
C ARG A 58 -10.10 7.37 2.71
N VAL A 59 -8.85 6.98 2.54
CA VAL A 59 -8.46 5.87 1.64
C VAL A 59 -9.02 4.55 2.15
N ALA A 60 -8.85 4.28 3.45
CA ALA A 60 -9.38 3.09 4.10
C ALA A 60 -10.91 3.00 3.97
N ALA A 61 -11.63 4.13 4.09
CA ALA A 61 -13.07 4.18 3.94
C ALA A 61 -13.55 3.80 2.52
N VAL A 62 -12.82 4.21 1.48
CA VAL A 62 -13.13 3.83 0.08
C VAL A 62 -12.84 2.35 -0.17
N HIS A 63 -11.85 1.80 0.52
CA HIS A 63 -11.37 0.42 0.37
C HIS A 63 -11.88 -0.55 1.44
N LYS A 64 -13.00 -0.26 2.11
CA LYS A 64 -13.49 -1.00 3.29
C LYS A 64 -13.41 -2.53 3.19
N TYR A 65 -13.69 -3.10 2.01
CA TYR A 65 -13.65 -4.54 1.76
C TYR A 65 -12.76 -4.93 0.57
N THR A 66 -12.11 -3.97 -0.07
CA THR A 66 -11.32 -4.20 -1.29
C THR A 66 -9.87 -3.87 -1.01
N SER A 67 -8.97 -4.78 -1.39
CA SER A 67 -7.56 -4.57 -1.11
C SER A 67 -6.98 -3.44 -1.94
N ALA A 68 -6.16 -2.61 -1.31
CA ALA A 68 -5.30 -1.64 -1.97
C ALA A 68 -3.94 -1.61 -1.27
N TRP A 69 -2.92 -1.11 -1.95
CA TRP A 69 -1.59 -0.96 -1.39
C TRP A 69 -1.41 0.45 -0.84
N LEU A 70 -0.74 0.58 0.29
CA LEU A 70 -0.39 1.88 0.88
C LEU A 70 1.13 1.98 1.03
N ASP A 71 1.75 2.82 0.20
CA ASP A 71 3.16 3.21 0.27
C ASP A 71 3.29 4.52 1.05
N VAL A 72 4.10 4.47 2.09
CA VAL A 72 4.29 5.56 3.05
C VAL A 72 5.74 6.02 2.96
N PRO A 73 6.00 7.34 2.87
CA PRO A 73 7.35 7.85 2.76
C PRO A 73 8.11 7.61 4.06
N TYR A 74 9.37 7.21 3.91
CA TYR A 74 10.32 7.15 5.02
C TYR A 74 10.90 8.55 5.24
N ALA A 75 10.19 9.38 5.98
CA ALA A 75 10.74 10.63 6.50
C ALA A 75 10.64 10.55 8.02
N ALA A 76 11.72 10.06 8.66
CA ALA A 76 11.91 9.95 10.10
C ALA A 76 10.76 9.25 10.87
N LEU A 77 10.57 7.95 10.61
CA LEU A 77 9.65 7.11 11.40
C LEU A 77 10.13 6.89 12.85
N ASP A 78 11.33 7.37 13.14
CA ASP A 78 12.12 7.19 14.35
C ASP A 78 11.57 8.02 15.53
N GLU A 79 10.80 9.08 15.25
CA GLU A 79 10.17 9.93 16.28
C GLU A 79 8.67 10.22 16.03
N SER A 80 8.05 9.55 15.05
CA SER A 80 6.90 10.12 14.34
C SER A 80 5.62 9.29 14.47
N PRO A 81 4.43 9.89 14.71
CA PRO A 81 3.12 9.26 14.91
C PRO A 81 2.72 8.15 13.91
N TYR A 82 3.41 8.04 12.76
CA TYR A 82 3.30 6.93 11.83
C TYR A 82 3.55 5.56 12.47
N ALA A 83 4.50 5.44 13.40
CA ALA A 83 4.84 4.15 14.02
C ALA A 83 3.66 3.53 14.76
N ASN A 84 2.75 4.36 15.32
CA ASN A 84 1.55 3.90 16.00
C ASN A 84 0.35 3.76 15.05
N LEU A 85 0.21 4.67 14.09
CA LEU A 85 -0.95 4.70 13.19
C LEU A 85 -0.88 3.64 12.07
N LEU A 86 0.28 3.44 11.45
CA LEU A 86 0.39 2.56 10.30
C LEU A 86 0.09 1.10 10.63
N PRO A 87 0.58 0.53 11.76
CA PRO A 87 0.18 -0.82 12.14
C PRO A 87 -1.32 -0.95 12.34
N PHE A 88 -1.99 0.07 12.90
CA PHE A 88 -3.44 0.04 13.01
C PHE A 88 -4.10 -0.09 11.62
N TYR A 89 -3.75 0.77 10.68
CA TYR A 89 -4.33 0.73 9.34
C TYR A 89 -3.99 -0.55 8.57
N TRP A 90 -2.73 -1.00 8.62
CA TRP A 90 -2.28 -2.18 7.90
C TRP A 90 -2.82 -3.49 8.47
N SER A 91 -3.06 -3.55 9.78
CA SER A 91 -3.58 -4.77 10.43
C SER A 91 -5.11 -4.81 10.50
N HIS A 92 -5.80 -3.66 10.52
CA HIS A 92 -7.25 -3.59 10.78
C HIS A 92 -8.07 -3.10 9.58
N THR A 93 -7.45 -2.84 8.44
CA THR A 93 -8.15 -2.47 7.20
C THR A 93 -7.71 -3.35 6.03
N ALA A 94 -8.34 -3.15 4.86
CA ALA A 94 -7.92 -3.83 3.63
C ALA A 94 -6.69 -3.18 2.96
N LEU A 95 -6.11 -2.13 3.58
CA LEU A 95 -4.89 -1.49 3.11
C LEU A 95 -3.69 -2.35 3.45
N ARG A 96 -2.96 -2.73 2.42
CA ARG A 96 -1.79 -3.60 2.53
C ARG A 96 -0.52 -2.77 2.62
N PRO A 97 0.40 -3.12 3.53
CA PRO A 97 1.68 -2.43 3.65
C PRO A 97 2.52 -2.59 2.39
N VAL A 98 3.28 -1.53 2.08
CA VAL A 98 4.30 -1.55 1.04
C VAL A 98 5.64 -1.18 1.65
N THR A 99 6.67 -1.90 1.24
CA THR A 99 8.06 -1.61 1.55
C THR A 99 8.89 -1.56 0.26
N ALA A 100 10.17 -1.18 0.36
CA ALA A 100 11.09 -1.18 -0.77
C ALA A 100 12.53 -1.49 -0.32
N PRO A 101 13.40 -1.98 -1.23
CA PRO A 101 14.80 -2.31 -0.92
C PRO A 101 15.60 -1.13 -0.37
N ASP A 102 15.26 0.08 -0.80
CA ASP A 102 15.96 1.32 -0.41
C ASP A 102 15.42 1.93 0.90
N LEU A 103 14.40 1.32 1.52
CA LEU A 103 13.89 1.76 2.82
C LEU A 103 14.72 1.14 3.95
N PRO A 104 14.87 1.83 5.09
CA PRO A 104 15.56 1.26 6.24
C PRO A 104 14.90 0.02 6.82
N ALA A 105 15.72 -0.81 7.48
CA ALA A 105 15.33 -2.12 7.99
C ALA A 105 14.18 -2.05 9.01
N SER A 106 14.11 -0.99 9.82
CA SER A 106 13.02 -0.75 10.76
C SER A 106 11.66 -0.63 10.05
N HIS A 107 11.61 0.11 8.94
CA HIS A 107 10.40 0.26 8.14
C HIS A 107 10.02 -1.05 7.44
N GLN A 108 11.02 -1.76 6.90
CA GLN A 108 10.82 -3.09 6.29
C GLN A 108 10.25 -4.09 7.30
N ALA A 109 10.77 -4.11 8.53
CA ALA A 109 10.30 -4.96 9.61
C ALA A 109 8.87 -4.60 10.04
N LEU A 110 8.56 -3.30 10.20
CA LEU A 110 7.22 -2.84 10.57
C LEU A 110 6.15 -3.23 9.55
N ALA A 111 6.44 -3.01 8.26
CA ALA A 111 5.57 -3.39 7.15
C ALA A 111 5.34 -4.91 7.11
N THR A 112 6.40 -5.70 7.29
CA THR A 112 6.34 -7.17 7.31
C THR A 112 5.52 -7.67 8.49
N HIS A 113 5.77 -7.14 9.69
CA HIS A 113 5.03 -7.50 10.90
C HIS A 113 3.54 -7.17 10.76
N SER A 114 3.21 -5.98 10.25
CA SER A 114 1.82 -5.56 10.07
C SER A 114 1.08 -6.38 8.99
N ALA A 115 1.77 -6.76 7.90
CA ALA A 115 1.21 -7.67 6.91
C ALA A 115 0.81 -9.01 7.54
N ARG A 116 1.70 -9.56 8.38
CA ARG A 116 1.49 -10.82 9.09
C ARG A 116 0.35 -10.73 10.10
N GLU A 117 0.35 -9.73 10.97
CA GLU A 117 -0.68 -9.52 11.99
C GLU A 117 -2.08 -9.33 11.36
N GLY A 118 -2.17 -8.56 10.28
CA GLY A 118 -3.44 -8.35 9.56
C GLY A 118 -3.89 -9.52 8.69
N GLY A 119 -3.08 -10.57 8.53
CA GLY A 119 -3.30 -11.61 7.50
C GLY A 119 -3.35 -11.05 6.07
N ASN A 120 -2.77 -9.87 5.87
CA ASN A 120 -2.74 -9.12 4.63
C ASN A 120 -1.49 -9.47 3.81
N GLY A 121 -1.50 -9.12 2.52
CA GLY A 121 -0.29 -9.25 1.68
C GLY A 121 0.70 -8.12 1.95
N LEU A 122 1.99 -8.36 1.69
CA LEU A 122 3.06 -7.36 1.68
C LEU A 122 3.41 -6.99 0.24
N GLY A 123 3.45 -5.69 -0.06
CA GLY A 123 3.92 -5.19 -1.35
C GLY A 123 5.40 -4.84 -1.26
N ILE A 124 6.21 -5.29 -2.22
CA ILE A 124 7.61 -4.86 -2.36
C ILE A 124 7.72 -3.99 -3.61
N ARG A 125 7.83 -2.68 -3.42
CA ARG A 125 8.00 -1.72 -4.51
C ARG A 125 9.46 -1.63 -4.92
N ILE A 126 9.73 -1.89 -6.19
CA ILE A 126 11.06 -1.84 -6.79
C ILE A 126 11.05 -0.74 -7.82
N ARG A 127 11.79 0.34 -7.55
CA ARG A 127 11.90 1.48 -8.46
C ARG A 127 12.95 1.18 -9.51
N LEU A 128 12.56 1.29 -10.78
CA LEU A 128 13.38 1.06 -11.96
C LEU A 128 13.45 2.35 -12.80
N PRO A 129 14.13 3.41 -12.31
CA PRO A 129 14.27 4.65 -13.06
C PRO A 129 15.11 4.47 -14.34
N GLY A 130 15.98 3.45 -14.38
CA GLY A 130 16.86 3.13 -15.49
C GLY A 130 17.04 1.62 -15.64
N THR A 131 18.25 1.16 -15.89
CA THR A 131 18.54 -0.26 -16.11
C THR A 131 18.50 -1.06 -14.81
N TRP A 132 18.05 -2.31 -14.90
CA TRP A 132 18.25 -3.31 -13.86
C TRP A 132 19.75 -3.55 -13.63
N ASN A 133 20.20 -3.49 -12.39
CA ASN A 133 21.60 -3.68 -12.01
C ASN A 133 21.73 -4.67 -10.85
N ASP A 134 22.94 -5.19 -10.66
CA ASP A 134 23.22 -6.23 -9.67
C ASP A 134 23.07 -5.71 -8.24
N GLU A 135 23.37 -4.43 -8.00
CA GLU A 135 23.23 -3.80 -6.67
C GLU A 135 21.78 -3.77 -6.19
N LEU A 136 20.84 -3.38 -7.05
CA LEU A 136 19.41 -3.41 -6.76
C LEU A 136 18.91 -4.85 -6.64
N ALA A 137 19.46 -5.78 -7.44
CA ALA A 137 19.14 -7.20 -7.34
C ALA A 137 19.54 -7.76 -5.96
N GLU A 138 20.75 -7.46 -5.49
CA GLU A 138 21.26 -7.86 -4.18
C GLU A 138 20.44 -7.26 -3.03
N ARG A 139 20.15 -5.95 -3.07
CA ARG A 139 19.30 -5.32 -2.04
C ARG A 139 17.89 -5.92 -2.01
N THR A 140 17.32 -6.20 -3.17
CA THR A 140 16.00 -6.83 -3.27
C THR A 140 16.02 -8.26 -2.75
N ALA A 141 17.04 -9.04 -3.12
CA ALA A 141 17.23 -10.40 -2.61
C ALA A 141 17.38 -10.41 -1.08
N ALA A 142 18.20 -9.50 -0.52
CA ALA A 142 18.37 -9.37 0.92
C ALA A 142 17.07 -8.99 1.65
N LEU A 143 16.21 -8.16 1.04
CA LEU A 143 14.88 -7.87 1.58
C LEU A 143 13.97 -9.10 1.53
N LEU A 144 13.96 -9.83 0.41
CA LEU A 144 13.17 -11.05 0.27
C LEU A 144 13.61 -12.13 1.27
N ASP A 145 14.91 -12.30 1.49
CA ASP A 145 15.46 -13.28 2.44
C ASP A 145 15.09 -12.95 3.90
N ARG A 146 14.94 -11.66 4.24
CA ARG A 146 14.47 -11.23 5.57
C ARG A 146 12.96 -11.31 5.74
N THR A 147 12.21 -11.38 4.66
CA THR A 147 10.74 -11.44 4.72
C THR A 147 10.29 -12.86 4.98
N ASP A 148 9.28 -13.05 5.83
CA ASP A 148 8.74 -14.36 6.17
C ASP A 148 8.33 -15.13 4.88
N PRO A 149 8.89 -16.32 4.60
CA PRO A 149 8.58 -17.08 3.39
C PRO A 149 7.11 -17.52 3.30
N GLU A 150 6.37 -17.50 4.41
CA GLU A 150 4.94 -17.79 4.45
C GLU A 150 4.07 -16.55 4.13
N ALA A 151 4.64 -15.35 4.23
CA ALA A 151 3.91 -14.13 3.93
C ALA A 151 3.57 -14.05 2.43
N ARG A 152 2.33 -13.65 2.13
CA ARG A 152 1.91 -13.37 0.75
C ARG A 152 2.59 -12.09 0.29
N MET A 153 3.50 -12.20 -0.66
CA MET A 153 4.24 -11.07 -1.22
C MET A 153 3.83 -10.79 -2.66
N ASP A 154 3.62 -9.52 -2.97
CA ASP A 154 3.38 -9.03 -4.32
C ASP A 154 4.53 -8.07 -4.72
N LEU A 155 5.19 -8.36 -5.85
CA LEU A 155 6.26 -7.51 -6.38
C LEU A 155 5.64 -6.40 -7.24
N LEU A 156 5.94 -5.14 -6.91
CA LEU A 156 5.46 -3.94 -7.58
C LEU A 156 6.62 -3.25 -8.31
N LEU A 157 6.76 -3.50 -9.61
CA LEU A 157 7.78 -2.89 -10.45
C LEU A 157 7.35 -1.50 -10.93
N ASP A 158 8.00 -0.49 -10.37
CA ASP A 158 7.77 0.91 -10.68
C ASP A 158 8.74 1.39 -11.75
N LEU A 159 8.26 1.48 -12.99
CA LEU A 159 9.06 1.98 -14.11
C LEU A 159 9.19 3.51 -14.13
N GLN A 160 8.65 4.20 -13.12
CA GLN A 160 8.58 5.66 -13.06
C GLN A 160 7.84 6.23 -14.28
N ALA A 161 8.02 7.52 -14.55
CA ALA A 161 7.56 8.12 -15.79
C ALA A 161 8.34 7.50 -16.97
N VAL A 162 7.70 6.57 -17.69
CA VAL A 162 8.27 6.01 -18.93
C VAL A 162 8.06 7.04 -20.04
N LEU A 163 9.06 7.91 -20.20
CA LEU A 163 9.13 8.92 -21.26
C LEU A 163 9.33 8.26 -22.64
N PRO A 164 8.99 8.94 -23.75
CA PRO A 164 9.22 8.43 -25.11
C PRO A 164 10.67 8.01 -25.39
N GLY A 165 11.64 8.61 -24.69
CA GLY A 165 13.07 8.25 -24.79
C GLY A 165 13.48 6.96 -24.08
N ARG A 166 12.55 6.20 -23.49
CA ARG A 166 12.83 4.95 -22.77
C ARG A 166 12.04 3.75 -23.34
N PRO A 167 12.29 3.36 -24.60
CA PRO A 167 11.58 2.25 -25.24
C PRO A 167 11.93 0.88 -24.62
N ASP A 168 13.04 0.82 -23.89
CA ASP A 168 13.56 -0.36 -23.19
C ASP A 168 12.93 -0.60 -21.81
N ALA A 169 12.12 0.34 -21.28
CA ALA A 169 11.53 0.21 -19.93
C ALA A 169 10.78 -1.12 -19.71
N GLY A 170 10.07 -1.59 -20.75
CA GLY A 170 9.39 -2.89 -20.71
C GLY A 170 10.36 -4.07 -20.66
N LYS A 171 11.47 -4.00 -21.40
CA LYS A 171 12.52 -5.03 -21.40
C LYS A 171 13.22 -5.07 -20.04
N GLU A 172 13.50 -3.92 -19.45
CA GLU A 172 14.09 -3.83 -18.10
C GLU A 172 13.15 -4.35 -17.01
N ALA A 173 11.84 -4.12 -17.13
CA ALA A 173 10.85 -4.75 -16.24
C ALA A 173 10.89 -6.28 -16.34
N LEU A 174 10.91 -6.83 -17.56
CA LEU A 174 10.99 -8.28 -17.75
C LEU A 174 12.30 -8.86 -17.22
N ARG A 175 13.42 -8.19 -17.48
CA ARG A 175 14.74 -8.57 -16.96
C ARG A 175 14.77 -8.60 -15.42
N ALA A 176 14.16 -7.60 -14.78
CA ALA A 176 14.00 -7.57 -13.34
C ALA A 176 13.13 -8.74 -12.84
N LEU A 177 12.01 -9.03 -13.51
CA LEU A 177 11.15 -10.17 -13.14
C LEU A 177 11.87 -11.52 -13.28
N ASP A 178 12.64 -11.71 -14.34
CA ASP A 178 13.40 -12.95 -14.58
C ASP A 178 14.51 -13.14 -13.56
N ALA A 179 15.13 -12.06 -13.09
CA ALA A 179 16.14 -12.10 -12.03
C ALA A 179 15.54 -12.39 -10.65
N LEU A 180 14.34 -11.88 -10.38
CA LEU A 180 13.72 -11.92 -9.05
C LEU A 180 12.82 -13.12 -8.81
N VAL A 181 12.16 -13.65 -9.83
CA VAL A 181 11.33 -14.84 -9.69
C VAL A 181 12.21 -16.04 -10.01
N PRO A 182 12.52 -16.92 -9.04
CA PRO A 182 13.20 -18.16 -9.34
C PRO A 182 12.35 -18.91 -10.37
N SER A 183 12.90 -19.11 -11.57
CA SER A 183 12.26 -19.97 -12.55
C SER A 183 12.00 -21.32 -11.87
N PRO A 184 10.80 -21.92 -11.98
CA PRO A 184 10.52 -23.24 -11.42
C PRO A 184 11.40 -24.36 -12.01
N ARG A 185 12.36 -24.02 -12.87
CA ARG A 185 13.44 -24.88 -13.34
C ARG A 185 14.78 -24.32 -12.88
N GLY A 186 15.19 -24.61 -11.65
CA GLY A 186 16.56 -24.33 -11.23
C GLY A 186 16.69 -24.15 -9.74
N VAL A 187 17.04 -25.24 -9.07
CA VAL A 187 17.88 -25.20 -7.86
C VAL A 187 18.98 -24.16 -8.09
N ARG A 188 19.07 -23.12 -7.25
CA ARG A 188 20.20 -22.18 -7.27
C ARG A 188 21.47 -23.00 -6.97
N SER A 189 22.28 -23.24 -8.00
CA SER A 189 23.66 -23.71 -7.83
C SER A 189 24.53 -22.54 -7.38
N PRO A 190 25.46 -22.71 -6.43
CA PRO A 190 26.36 -21.64 -6.04
C PRO A 190 27.47 -21.49 -7.07
N ARG A 191 27.69 -20.22 -7.49
CA ARG A 191 28.81 -19.72 -8.32
C ARG A 191 28.73 -20.04 -9.82
N CYS A 192 28.79 -18.98 -10.64
CA CYS A 192 29.96 -18.74 -11.50
C CYS A 192 29.97 -17.32 -12.11
N PRO A 193 31.16 -16.80 -12.47
CA PRO A 193 31.43 -15.38 -12.76
C PRO A 193 31.13 -15.00 -14.22
N ALA A 194 31.25 -13.70 -14.50
CA ALA A 194 31.05 -13.00 -15.77
C ALA A 194 31.54 -13.76 -17.03
N VAL A 195 30.79 -13.63 -18.14
CA VAL A 195 31.30 -13.28 -19.49
C VAL A 195 30.16 -13.25 -20.54
N SER A 196 30.10 -12.10 -21.24
CA SER A 196 29.73 -11.80 -22.63
C SER A 196 28.33 -12.02 -23.23
N ARG A 197 27.83 -10.86 -23.70
CA ARG A 197 26.91 -10.57 -24.82
C ARG A 197 26.92 -11.58 -25.97
N THR A 198 25.73 -11.92 -26.44
CA THR A 198 25.33 -11.75 -27.86
C THR A 198 23.82 -11.52 -27.92
N ALA A 199 23.43 -10.43 -28.56
CA ALA A 199 22.05 -10.06 -28.80
C ALA A 199 21.54 -10.80 -30.04
N SER A 200 20.40 -11.47 -29.92
CA SER A 200 19.54 -11.80 -31.05
C SER A 200 18.31 -10.89 -30.93
N THR A 201 18.37 -9.78 -31.65
CA THR A 201 17.22 -8.93 -31.94
C THR A 201 16.61 -9.43 -33.22
N ASP A 202 15.50 -10.17 -33.13
CA ASP A 202 14.48 -10.21 -34.16
C ASP A 202 13.14 -10.64 -33.54
N CYS A 203 12.07 -10.16 -34.15
CA CYS A 203 10.66 -10.22 -33.76
C CYS A 203 10.17 -9.02 -32.92
N TRP A 204 9.07 -8.42 -33.39
CA TRP A 204 8.30 -7.27 -32.87
C TRP A 204 8.55 -5.91 -33.53
N THR A 205 8.37 -5.84 -34.84
CA THR A 205 7.89 -4.63 -35.52
C THR A 205 6.37 -4.66 -35.63
N GLY A 206 5.69 -4.04 -34.65
CA GLY A 206 4.27 -3.71 -34.75
C GLY A 206 4.12 -2.35 -35.44
N THR A 207 3.87 -2.38 -36.74
CA THR A 207 3.53 -1.20 -37.55
C THR A 207 2.14 -0.69 -37.17
N GLY A 208 2.08 0.37 -36.37
CA GLY A 208 0.85 1.12 -36.07
C GLY A 208 0.76 2.37 -36.93
N ALA A 209 -0.19 2.38 -37.86
CA ALA A 209 -0.47 3.49 -38.77
C ALA A 209 -0.88 4.78 -38.04
N THR A 210 -0.43 5.91 -38.57
CA THR A 210 -0.76 7.28 -38.16
C THR A 210 -2.18 7.66 -38.59
N PRO A 211 -3.04 8.19 -37.69
CA PRO A 211 -4.20 8.97 -38.10
C PRO A 211 -3.82 10.45 -38.22
N THR A 212 -4.19 11.03 -39.35
CA THR A 212 -4.08 12.44 -39.71
C THR A 212 -4.82 13.36 -38.74
N ALA A 213 -4.21 14.53 -38.49
CA ALA A 213 -4.68 15.57 -37.61
C ALA A 213 -6.00 16.21 -38.07
N ARG A 214 -6.93 16.42 -37.14
CA ARG A 214 -8.05 17.35 -37.29
C ARG A 214 -7.95 18.41 -36.18
N THR A 215 -7.77 19.65 -36.60
CA THR A 215 -7.60 20.85 -35.77
C THR A 215 -8.94 21.25 -35.12
N GLY A 216 -8.92 21.55 -33.82
CA GLY A 216 -10.11 21.96 -33.08
C GLY A 216 -9.85 22.37 -31.62
N ARG A 217 -9.48 23.66 -31.45
CA ARG A 217 -9.61 24.57 -30.30
C ARG A 217 -9.74 24.07 -28.84
N ARG A 218 -8.87 24.69 -28.02
CA ARG A 218 -8.99 25.10 -26.59
C ARG A 218 -9.21 23.99 -25.56
N GLY A 219 -8.13 23.66 -24.85
CA GLY A 219 -8.16 22.88 -23.62
C GLY A 219 -6.96 23.22 -22.73
N THR A 220 -7.24 23.43 -21.46
CA THR A 220 -6.35 23.78 -20.35
C THR A 220 -5.12 22.88 -20.23
N ARG A 221 -3.96 23.49 -19.92
CA ARG A 221 -2.72 22.78 -19.58
C ARG A 221 -2.83 22.23 -18.16
N TYR A 222 -2.95 20.91 -18.02
CA TYR A 222 -2.52 20.21 -16.82
C TYR A 222 -1.48 19.15 -17.21
N ALA A 223 -0.35 19.18 -16.53
CA ALA A 223 0.74 18.25 -16.70
C ALA A 223 0.28 16.83 -16.33
N ARG A 224 0.27 15.91 -17.29
CA ARG A 224 0.15 14.47 -17.04
C ARG A 224 1.50 13.92 -16.61
N ALA A 225 1.66 13.68 -15.31
CA ALA A 225 2.68 12.79 -14.78
C ALA A 225 2.00 11.51 -14.28
N GLY A 226 1.60 10.65 -15.22
CA GLY A 226 1.14 9.30 -14.91
C GLY A 226 2.32 8.33 -15.01
N GLY A 227 2.88 7.93 -13.87
CA GLY A 227 3.86 6.84 -13.82
C GLY A 227 3.21 5.50 -14.19
N ARG A 228 3.97 4.60 -14.84
CA ARG A 228 3.50 3.26 -15.21
C ARG A 228 4.13 2.24 -14.25
N MET A 229 3.30 1.40 -13.62
CA MET A 229 3.75 0.36 -12.70
C MET A 229 3.15 -1.00 -13.08
N TRP A 230 3.96 -2.05 -12.98
CA TRP A 230 3.60 -3.44 -13.26
C TRP A 230 3.67 -4.25 -11.97
N GLY A 231 2.63 -5.02 -11.65
CA GLY A 231 2.61 -5.93 -10.51
C GLY A 231 2.58 -7.39 -10.95
N ARG A 232 3.25 -8.28 -10.23
CA ARG A 232 3.04 -9.73 -10.37
C ARG A 232 2.70 -10.34 -9.01
N SER A 233 1.60 -11.09 -8.97
CA SER A 233 1.16 -11.79 -7.77
C SER A 233 1.65 -13.23 -7.78
N LEU A 234 2.47 -13.60 -6.78
CA LEU A 234 2.89 -14.97 -6.56
C LEU A 234 1.84 -15.71 -5.74
N ARG A 235 0.72 -16.09 -6.37
CA ARG A 235 -0.25 -17.00 -5.74
C ARG A 235 0.30 -18.42 -5.74
N ARG A 236 0.80 -18.90 -4.60
CA ARG A 236 0.78 -20.35 -4.33
C ARG A 236 -0.65 -20.72 -3.96
N LEU A 237 -1.31 -21.46 -4.83
CA LEU A 237 -2.56 -22.16 -4.51
C LEU A 237 -2.24 -23.21 -3.44
N ARG A 238 -2.57 -22.89 -2.20
CA ARG A 238 -2.91 -23.87 -1.18
C ARG A 238 -4.29 -23.50 -0.64
N ASP A 239 -5.18 -24.48 -0.64
CA ASP A 239 -6.54 -24.38 -0.14
C ASP A 239 -6.54 -23.82 1.28
N ALA A 240 -7.05 -22.61 1.44
CA ALA A 240 -7.37 -22.10 2.77
C ALA A 240 -8.66 -22.78 3.25
N PRO A 241 -8.69 -23.38 4.45
CA PRO A 241 -9.93 -23.93 4.98
C PRO A 241 -10.94 -22.80 5.16
N ARG A 242 -12.17 -23.03 4.66
CA ARG A 242 -13.31 -22.16 4.94
C ARG A 242 -13.46 -21.98 6.46
N PRO A 243 -13.72 -20.77 6.98
CA PRO A 243 -14.06 -20.61 8.37
C PRO A 243 -15.35 -21.39 8.65
N GLN A 244 -15.27 -22.37 9.55
CA GLN A 244 -16.43 -23.08 10.07
C GLN A 244 -17.31 -22.07 10.80
N SER A 245 -18.52 -21.89 10.29
CA SER A 245 -19.61 -21.18 10.97
C SER A 245 -19.84 -21.80 12.34
N ARG A 246 -19.65 -20.98 13.39
CA ARG A 246 -20.01 -21.33 14.77
C ARG A 246 -21.50 -21.69 14.87
N PRO A 247 -21.88 -22.75 15.60
CA PRO A 247 -23.28 -23.07 15.84
C PRO A 247 -23.92 -22.01 16.74
N GLY A 248 -25.18 -21.69 16.45
CA GLY A 248 -25.94 -20.59 17.02
C GLY A 248 -26.06 -20.66 18.55
N GLY A 249 -25.64 -19.58 19.20
CA GLY A 249 -25.95 -19.30 20.60
C GLY A 249 -27.42 -18.89 20.74
N GLY A 250 -28.15 -19.63 21.56
CA GLY A 250 -29.57 -19.46 21.83
C GLY A 250 -29.92 -18.07 22.35
N ARG A 251 -31.08 -17.58 21.90
CA ARG A 251 -31.74 -16.36 22.36
C ARG A 251 -32.02 -16.45 23.87
N ARG A 252 -31.34 -15.64 24.68
CA ARG A 252 -31.80 -15.32 26.03
C ARG A 252 -32.87 -14.23 25.94
N ARG A 253 -34.03 -14.52 26.52
CA ARG A 253 -35.13 -13.56 26.72
C ARG A 253 -34.69 -12.46 27.70
N PRO A 254 -35.13 -11.19 27.52
CA PRO A 254 -34.93 -10.16 28.52
C PRO A 254 -35.84 -10.41 29.73
N VAL A 255 -35.25 -10.45 30.92
CA VAL A 255 -35.97 -10.32 32.18
C VAL A 255 -36.21 -8.83 32.41
N ALA A 256 -37.47 -8.43 32.45
CA ALA A 256 -37.89 -7.10 32.87
C ALA A 256 -37.56 -6.92 34.35
N VAL A 257 -36.68 -5.97 34.67
CA VAL A 257 -36.51 -5.47 36.04
C VAL A 257 -37.27 -4.16 36.17
N ARG A 258 -38.24 -4.21 37.08
CA ARG A 258 -39.17 -3.18 37.51
C ARG A 258 -38.42 -1.99 38.13
N ALA A 259 -38.78 -0.78 37.72
CA ALA A 259 -38.41 0.46 38.41
C ALA A 259 -39.46 0.80 39.49
N ALA A 260 -38.98 1.29 40.65
CA ALA A 260 -39.62 2.24 41.59
C ALA A 260 -38.83 2.28 42.91
N PRO A 261 -38.97 3.30 43.77
CA PRO A 261 -39.19 4.72 43.50
C PRO A 261 -38.18 5.64 44.23
N VAL A 262 -38.32 6.92 43.89
CA VAL A 262 -37.76 8.13 44.50
C VAL A 262 -37.90 8.15 46.03
N HIS A 263 -36.82 8.49 46.73
CA HIS A 263 -36.90 9.15 48.03
C HIS A 263 -36.09 10.44 48.04
N ASP A 264 -36.81 11.49 48.40
CA ASP A 264 -36.43 12.87 48.59
C ASP A 264 -35.82 13.07 50.00
N GLY A 265 -35.04 14.14 50.15
CA GLY A 265 -34.70 14.75 51.43
C GLY A 265 -33.30 14.42 51.96
N THR A 266 -32.39 15.41 51.98
CA THR A 266 -32.33 16.41 53.07
C THR A 266 -31.10 17.31 52.89
N ARG A 267 -31.32 18.61 53.11
CA ARG A 267 -30.39 19.75 53.13
C ARG A 267 -29.33 19.64 54.25
N LEU A 268 -28.19 20.32 54.06
CA LEU A 268 -27.41 21.13 55.03
C LEU A 268 -26.15 21.64 54.26
N SER A 269 -26.05 22.88 53.79
CA SER A 269 -25.77 24.14 54.51
C SER A 269 -24.35 24.25 55.12
N ALA A 270 -23.47 25.02 54.45
CA ALA A 270 -22.36 25.85 54.94
C ALA A 270 -21.66 26.42 53.68
N ARG A 271 -21.66 27.71 53.31
CA ARG A 271 -21.40 28.99 54.00
C ARG A 271 -19.98 29.09 54.57
N GLN A 272 -19.05 29.65 53.79
CA GLN A 272 -18.04 30.69 54.14
C GLN A 272 -16.99 30.75 52.99
N VAL A 273 -16.67 31.86 52.30
CA VAL A 273 -16.32 33.26 52.65
C VAL A 273 -14.78 33.48 52.57
N LEU A 274 -14.39 34.45 51.70
CA LEU A 274 -13.14 35.25 51.63
C LEU A 274 -11.85 34.49 51.24
N GLY A 275 -10.85 35.08 50.56
CA GLY A 275 -10.54 36.43 50.05
C GLY A 275 -9.19 36.29 49.30
N ARG A 276 -8.96 36.96 48.17
CA ARG A 276 -8.30 38.28 47.98
C ARG A 276 -6.91 38.44 48.64
N GLU A 277 -5.94 38.68 47.76
CA GLU A 277 -4.71 39.52 47.85
C GLU A 277 -3.36 38.99 48.37
N ALA A 278 -2.35 39.42 47.59
CA ALA A 278 -0.98 39.81 47.91
C ALA A 278 0.12 38.73 48.02
N GLY A 279 1.12 38.90 47.15
CA GLY A 279 2.37 38.16 47.03
C GLY A 279 3.02 38.49 45.70
#